data_AF-I6ZUI9-F1
#
_entry.id   AF-I6ZUI9-F1
#
_cell.length_a   1.000
_cell.length_b   1.000
_cell.length_c   1.000
_cell.angle_alpha   90.00
_cell.angle_beta   90.00
_cell.angle_gamma   90.00
#
_symmetry.space_group_name_H-M   'P 1'
#
loop_
_entity.id
_entity.type
_entity.pdbx_description
1 polymer ?
#
loop_
_entity_poly.entity_id
_entity_poly.type
_entity_poly.pdbx_seq_one_letter_code
_entity_poly.pdbx_strand_id
1 'polypeptide(L)'
;MKKIFSGLSIISVFFFCHALKAQSIYEGIGYASETIISLKSCGHKLNDVQLVDSLYSRVLNFYDGDVSETMLALTLACLPFNKINVRFLFGSRLIIPLPSPSDSIFNERTASLPSELFYDSPESEFGDKDKLSHFFGNAFIAYNFGRFNLSDFIGIFVENIEQELFVEGDYSFKDILVNGLGKLYGYNLRSNKSLMPSDFLNFYHFLFMRF
;
A
#
# COMPACT_ATOMS: atom_id res chain seq x y z
N MET A 1 -34.88 -53.18 15.55
CA MET A 1 -35.39 -51.95 14.92
C MET A 1 -34.21 -51.14 14.41
N LYS A 2 -34.26 -50.71 13.14
CA LYS A 2 -33.20 -49.96 12.44
C LYS A 2 -33.00 -48.56 13.05
N LYS A 3 -31.73 -48.10 12.97
CA LYS A 3 -31.20 -46.75 12.62
C LYS A 3 -32.05 -45.55 13.07
N ILE A 4 -31.49 -44.54 13.72
CA ILE A 4 -30.90 -43.34 13.08
C ILE A 4 -30.30 -42.52 14.24
N PHE A 5 -28.98 -42.37 14.35
CA PHE A 5 -28.34 -41.25 15.08
C PHE A 5 -26.83 -41.31 14.85
N SER A 6 -26.38 -40.99 13.62
CA SER A 6 -24.95 -40.79 13.34
C SER A 6 -24.69 -39.85 12.15
N GLY A 7 -25.69 -39.02 11.78
CA GLY A 7 -25.62 -38.18 10.57
C GLY A 7 -25.34 -36.69 10.81
N LEU A 8 -25.50 -36.17 12.03
CA LEU A 8 -25.46 -34.71 12.24
C LEU A 8 -24.09 -34.12 12.61
N SER A 9 -23.08 -34.92 12.98
CA SER A 9 -21.79 -34.38 13.42
C SER A 9 -20.75 -34.20 12.32
N ILE A 10 -20.94 -34.79 11.14
CA ILE A 10 -19.95 -34.73 10.04
C ILE A 10 -20.24 -33.57 9.08
N ILE A 11 -21.51 -33.14 8.99
CA ILE A 11 -21.92 -32.04 8.10
C ILE A 11 -21.52 -30.67 8.68
N SER A 12 -21.42 -30.51 10.01
CA SER A 12 -20.97 -29.25 10.61
C SER A 12 -19.46 -29.02 10.49
N VAL A 13 -18.65 -30.07 10.34
CA VAL A 13 -17.19 -29.95 10.19
C VAL A 13 -16.80 -29.62 8.75
N PHE A 14 -17.55 -30.12 7.75
CA PHE A 14 -17.29 -29.79 6.35
C PHE A 14 -17.72 -28.37 5.96
N PHE A 15 -18.76 -27.81 6.60
CA PHE A 15 -19.15 -26.41 6.39
C PHE A 15 -18.21 -25.41 7.07
N PHE A 16 -17.41 -25.84 8.06
CA PHE A 16 -16.47 -24.95 8.74
C PHE A 16 -15.10 -24.87 8.05
N CYS A 17 -14.73 -25.83 7.20
CA CYS A 17 -13.48 -25.78 6.44
C CYS A 17 -13.52 -24.90 5.18
N HIS A 18 -14.70 -24.42 4.76
CA HIS A 18 -14.82 -23.38 3.72
C HIS A 18 -14.81 -21.96 4.32
N ALA A 19 -14.77 -21.82 5.64
CA ALA A 19 -14.69 -20.53 6.29
C ALA A 19 -13.22 -20.12 6.43
N LEU A 20 -12.85 -19.07 5.69
CA LEU A 20 -11.65 -18.24 5.86
C LEU A 20 -10.33 -18.89 5.43
N LYS A 21 -10.16 -19.11 4.12
CA LYS A 21 -8.80 -19.10 3.55
C LYS A 21 -8.34 -17.65 3.60
N ALA A 22 -7.55 -17.30 4.62
CA ALA A 22 -6.90 -15.99 4.69
C ALA A 22 -6.08 -15.79 3.41
N GLN A 23 -6.38 -14.72 2.67
CA GLN A 23 -5.64 -14.38 1.45
C GLN A 23 -4.22 -14.00 1.84
N SER A 24 -3.24 -14.56 1.14
CA SER A 24 -1.85 -14.30 1.47
C SER A 24 -1.44 -12.89 1.02
N ILE A 25 -0.46 -12.31 1.72
CA ILE A 25 0.12 -11.01 1.33
C ILE A 25 0.68 -11.02 -0.10
N TYR A 26 1.23 -12.15 -0.56
CA TYR A 26 1.73 -12.29 -1.94
C TYR A 26 0.61 -12.25 -2.99
N GLU A 27 -0.53 -12.92 -2.71
CA GLU A 27 -1.70 -12.85 -3.58
C GLU A 27 -2.25 -11.41 -3.63
N GLY A 28 -2.29 -10.69 -2.50
CA GLY A 28 -2.73 -9.30 -2.48
C GLY A 28 -1.77 -8.33 -3.16
N ILE A 29 -0.46 -8.52 -3.05
CA ILE A 29 0.53 -7.73 -3.82
C ILE A 29 0.33 -7.95 -5.32
N GLY A 30 0.13 -9.21 -5.74
CA GLY A 30 -0.16 -9.56 -7.13
C GLY A 30 -1.44 -8.89 -7.62
N TYR A 31 -2.53 -9.04 -6.87
CA TYR A 31 -3.83 -8.45 -7.18
C TYR A 31 -3.79 -6.91 -7.24
N ALA A 32 -3.14 -6.27 -6.27
CA ALA A 32 -2.94 -4.83 -6.26
C ALA A 32 -2.12 -4.38 -7.48
N SER A 33 -1.07 -5.11 -7.85
CA SER A 33 -0.22 -4.78 -9.01
C SER A 33 -1.00 -4.84 -10.32
N GLU A 34 -1.77 -5.91 -10.55
CA GLU A 34 -2.66 -6.02 -11.72
C GLU A 34 -3.74 -4.95 -11.72
N THR A 35 -4.25 -4.58 -10.54
CA THR A 35 -5.24 -3.51 -10.41
C THR A 35 -4.66 -2.16 -10.82
N ILE A 36 -3.43 -1.84 -10.45
CA ILE A 36 -2.74 -0.60 -10.86
C ILE A 36 -2.64 -0.52 -12.38
N ILE A 37 -2.19 -1.61 -13.03
CA ILE A 37 -2.07 -1.72 -14.48
C ILE A 37 -3.44 -1.53 -15.16
N SER A 38 -4.46 -2.23 -14.66
CA SER A 38 -5.84 -2.16 -15.17
C SER A 38 -6.42 -0.75 -15.05
N LEU A 39 -6.24 -0.10 -13.90
CA LEU A 39 -6.78 1.22 -13.64
C LEU A 39 -6.17 2.29 -14.54
N LYS A 40 -4.85 2.27 -14.79
CA LYS A 40 -4.21 3.21 -15.71
C LYS A 40 -4.72 3.02 -17.15
N SER A 41 -4.89 1.77 -17.57
CA SER A 41 -5.42 1.41 -18.90
C SER A 41 -6.88 1.84 -19.12
N CYS A 42 -7.70 1.84 -18.06
CA CYS A 42 -9.09 2.30 -18.11
C CYS A 42 -9.25 3.80 -17.80
N GLY A 43 -8.16 4.48 -17.40
CA GLY A 43 -8.15 5.70 -16.61
C GLY A 43 -8.40 7.02 -17.33
N HIS A 44 -8.80 7.06 -18.61
CA HIS A 44 -8.95 8.31 -19.36
C HIS A 44 -9.95 9.34 -18.76
N LYS A 45 -10.70 8.99 -17.71
CA LYS A 45 -11.69 9.86 -17.05
C LYS A 45 -11.39 10.22 -15.59
N LEU A 46 -10.40 9.58 -14.96
CA LEU A 46 -10.08 9.79 -13.55
C LEU A 46 -8.70 10.44 -13.44
N ASN A 47 -8.55 11.39 -12.52
CA ASN A 47 -7.21 11.87 -12.16
C ASN A 47 -6.52 10.85 -11.26
N ASP A 48 -5.20 10.99 -11.13
CA ASP A 48 -4.36 10.02 -10.42
C ASP A 48 -4.78 9.86 -8.94
N VAL A 49 -5.22 10.92 -8.26
CA VAL A 49 -5.75 10.85 -6.88
C VAL A 49 -7.04 9.99 -6.81
N GLN A 50 -7.94 10.10 -7.78
CA GLN A 50 -9.14 9.26 -7.86
C GLN A 50 -8.82 7.81 -8.23
N LEU A 51 -7.72 7.57 -8.97
CA LEU A 51 -7.22 6.21 -9.20
C LEU A 51 -6.77 5.57 -7.89
N VAL A 52 -6.19 6.33 -6.95
CA VAL A 52 -5.82 5.82 -5.62
C VAL A 52 -7.03 5.31 -4.84
N ASP A 53 -8.17 6.02 -4.87
CA ASP A 53 -9.40 5.56 -4.22
C ASP A 53 -9.95 4.27 -4.84
N SER A 54 -9.90 4.19 -6.17
CA SER A 54 -10.34 3.01 -6.92
C SER A 54 -9.44 1.81 -6.61
N LEU A 55 -8.13 2.04 -6.53
CA LEU A 55 -7.15 1.04 -6.14
C LEU A 55 -7.42 0.55 -4.72
N TYR A 56 -7.52 1.47 -3.75
CA TYR A 56 -7.80 1.14 -2.36
C TYR A 56 -9.09 0.34 -2.21
N SER A 57 -10.18 0.78 -2.84
CA SER A 57 -11.48 0.11 -2.76
C SER A 57 -11.44 -1.31 -3.34
N ARG A 58 -10.75 -1.53 -4.46
CA ARG A 58 -10.62 -2.87 -5.07
C ARG A 58 -9.79 -3.80 -4.19
N VAL A 59 -8.67 -3.34 -3.66
CA VAL A 59 -7.82 -4.15 -2.78
C VAL A 59 -8.49 -4.40 -1.43
N LEU A 60 -9.26 -3.43 -0.92
CA LEU A 60 -10.07 -3.61 0.28
C LEU A 60 -11.15 -4.69 0.09
N ASN A 61 -11.81 -4.69 -1.08
CA ASN A 61 -12.78 -5.73 -1.43
C ASN A 61 -12.11 -7.09 -1.63
N PHE A 62 -10.90 -7.14 -2.18
CA PHE A 62 -10.11 -8.36 -2.25
C PHE A 62 -9.96 -8.94 -0.84
N TYR A 63 -9.47 -8.16 0.11
CA TYR A 63 -9.28 -8.56 1.51
C TYR A 63 -10.58 -8.60 2.37
N ASP A 64 -11.76 -8.70 1.77
CA ASP A 64 -13.05 -8.78 2.49
C ASP A 64 -13.26 -7.66 3.55
N GLY A 65 -12.72 -6.46 3.28
CA GLY A 65 -12.79 -5.32 4.19
C GLY A 65 -11.69 -5.25 5.25
N ASP A 66 -10.67 -6.13 5.21
CA ASP A 66 -9.50 -6.04 6.09
C ASP A 66 -8.59 -4.87 5.68
N VAL A 67 -8.80 -3.76 6.36
CA VAL A 67 -8.05 -2.51 6.19
C VAL A 67 -6.55 -2.68 6.48
N SER A 68 -6.16 -3.56 7.39
CA SER A 68 -4.76 -3.76 7.77
C SER A 68 -4.00 -4.45 6.62
N GLU A 69 -4.51 -5.59 6.16
CA GLU A 69 -3.91 -6.33 5.05
C GLU A 69 -3.94 -5.51 3.76
N THR A 70 -5.03 -4.77 3.53
CA THR A 70 -5.15 -3.84 2.40
C THR A 70 -4.02 -2.81 2.37
N MET A 71 -3.78 -2.11 3.49
CA MET A 71 -2.73 -1.08 3.52
C MET A 71 -1.33 -1.68 3.43
N LEU A 72 -1.09 -2.86 4.02
CA LEU A 72 0.20 -3.53 3.89
C LEU A 72 0.47 -3.96 2.44
N ALA A 73 -0.51 -4.57 1.78
CA ALA A 73 -0.41 -4.96 0.38
C ALA A 73 -0.20 -3.76 -0.54
N LEU A 74 -0.93 -2.66 -0.32
CA LEU A 74 -0.77 -1.41 -1.08
C LEU A 74 0.58 -0.76 -0.83
N THR A 75 1.10 -0.79 0.40
CA THR A 75 2.45 -0.29 0.71
C THR A 75 3.47 -0.98 -0.19
N LEU A 76 3.45 -2.31 -0.25
CA LEU A 76 4.41 -3.11 -1.02
C LEU A 76 4.17 -3.02 -2.54
N ALA A 77 2.90 -3.05 -2.97
CA ALA A 77 2.53 -2.94 -4.38
C ALA A 77 2.74 -1.52 -4.95
N CYS A 78 2.89 -0.50 -4.11
CA CYS A 78 3.22 0.85 -4.55
C CYS A 78 4.73 1.18 -4.48
N LEU A 79 5.58 0.25 -4.02
CA LEU A 79 7.04 0.48 -4.04
C LEU A 79 7.56 0.45 -5.49
N PRO A 80 8.24 1.51 -5.97
CA PRO A 80 8.77 1.56 -7.33
C PRO A 80 10.06 0.75 -7.53
N PHE A 81 10.48 -0.04 -6.54
CA PHE A 81 11.64 -0.94 -6.57
C PHE A 81 11.26 -2.29 -5.95
N ASN A 82 11.90 -3.36 -6.42
CA ASN A 82 11.72 -4.73 -5.94
C ASN A 82 12.91 -5.27 -5.14
N LYS A 83 13.88 -4.40 -4.82
CA LYS A 83 15.09 -4.73 -4.07
C LYS A 83 15.58 -3.50 -3.34
N ILE A 84 16.26 -3.72 -2.23
CA ILE A 84 16.99 -2.68 -1.49
C ILE A 84 18.48 -3.04 -1.41
N ASN A 85 19.36 -2.06 -1.53
CA ASN A 85 20.79 -2.26 -1.30
C ASN A 85 21.18 -1.72 0.08
N VAL A 86 21.39 -2.62 1.03
CA VAL A 86 21.91 -2.27 2.35
C VAL A 86 23.43 -2.14 2.27
N ARG A 87 23.94 -0.94 2.57
CA ARG A 87 25.38 -0.69 2.69
C ARG A 87 25.80 -0.84 4.15
N PHE A 88 26.69 -1.78 4.43
CA PHE A 88 27.29 -1.91 5.77
C PHE A 88 28.58 -1.08 5.87
N LEU A 89 29.02 -0.87 7.12
CA LEU A 89 30.37 -0.39 7.41
C LEU A 89 31.39 -1.27 6.68
N PHE A 90 32.45 -0.66 6.14
CA PHE A 90 33.50 -1.29 5.30
C PHE A 90 33.13 -1.62 3.84
N GLY A 91 32.01 -1.08 3.33
CA GLY A 91 31.74 -1.08 1.88
C GLY A 91 31.13 -2.37 1.32
N SER A 92 30.79 -3.33 2.18
CA SER A 92 29.97 -4.47 1.77
C SER A 92 28.54 -4.03 1.45
N ARG A 93 27.98 -4.64 0.39
CA ARG A 93 26.61 -4.39 -0.06
C ARG A 93 25.81 -5.68 0.03
N LEU A 94 24.64 -5.62 0.65
CA LEU A 94 23.68 -6.70 0.68
C LEU A 94 22.46 -6.28 -0.13
N ILE A 95 22.14 -7.03 -1.17
CA ILE A 95 20.92 -6.84 -1.97
C ILE A 95 19.84 -7.71 -1.35
N ILE A 96 18.80 -7.08 -0.83
CA ILE A 96 17.65 -7.79 -0.24
C ILE A 96 16.49 -7.68 -1.23
N PRO A 97 15.99 -8.79 -1.79
CA PRO A 97 14.79 -8.76 -2.61
C PRO A 97 13.57 -8.44 -1.75
N LEU A 98 12.70 -7.59 -2.27
CA LEU A 98 11.42 -7.27 -1.64
C LEU A 98 10.31 -8.17 -2.22
N PRO A 99 9.23 -8.42 -1.44
CA PRO A 99 8.03 -9.05 -1.97
C PRO A 99 7.52 -8.29 -3.21
N SER A 100 7.52 -8.95 -4.35
CA SER A 100 7.18 -8.38 -5.65
C SER A 100 6.53 -9.43 -6.54
N PRO A 101 5.63 -9.04 -7.47
CA PRO A 101 5.21 -9.93 -8.55
C PRO A 101 6.39 -10.23 -9.50
N SER A 102 6.13 -11.02 -10.54
CA SER A 102 7.11 -11.30 -11.60
C SER A 102 7.63 -10.00 -12.24
N ASP A 103 8.85 -10.04 -12.78
CA ASP A 103 9.50 -8.85 -13.35
C ASP A 103 8.65 -8.15 -14.43
N SER A 104 7.92 -8.91 -15.25
CA SER A 104 7.00 -8.35 -16.25
C SER A 104 5.92 -7.50 -15.60
N ILE A 105 5.23 -8.05 -14.59
CA ILE A 105 4.15 -7.35 -13.88
C ILE A 105 4.74 -6.19 -13.07
N PHE A 106 5.91 -6.38 -12.45
CA PHE A 106 6.59 -5.33 -11.70
C PHE A 106 6.89 -4.10 -12.57
N ASN A 107 7.48 -4.30 -13.75
CA ASN A 107 7.84 -3.22 -14.66
C ASN A 107 6.59 -2.49 -15.19
N GLU A 108 5.58 -3.24 -15.63
CA GLU A 108 4.34 -2.67 -16.14
C GLU A 108 3.57 -1.90 -15.06
N ARG A 109 3.48 -2.47 -13.85
CA ARG A 109 2.88 -1.81 -12.68
C ARG A 109 3.62 -0.53 -12.33
N THR A 110 4.95 -0.54 -12.32
CA THR A 110 5.76 0.64 -11.98
C THR A 110 5.56 1.76 -13.00
N ALA A 111 5.45 1.42 -14.29
CA ALA A 111 5.07 2.37 -15.33
C ALA A 111 3.65 2.92 -15.14
N SER A 112 2.73 2.09 -14.63
CA SER A 112 1.31 2.40 -14.45
C SER A 112 0.95 3.08 -13.12
N LEU A 113 1.89 3.21 -12.18
CA LEU A 113 1.64 3.84 -10.89
C LEU A 113 1.15 5.28 -11.08
N PRO A 114 0.14 5.73 -10.29
CA PRO A 114 -0.21 7.14 -10.22
C PRO A 114 1.03 7.98 -9.87
N SER A 115 1.28 9.01 -10.66
CA SER A 115 2.47 9.87 -10.61
C SER A 115 2.13 11.35 -10.43
N GLU A 116 0.88 11.75 -10.68
CA GLU A 116 0.38 13.13 -10.56
C GLU A 116 -0.55 13.27 -9.35
N LEU A 117 0.00 13.14 -8.15
CA LEU A 117 -0.79 13.17 -6.90
C LEU A 117 -1.07 14.58 -6.39
N PHE A 118 -0.22 15.54 -6.75
CA PHE A 118 -0.24 16.90 -6.21
C PHE A 118 -0.14 17.94 -7.32
N TYR A 119 -0.58 19.17 -7.06
CA TYR A 119 -0.52 20.26 -8.05
C TYR A 119 0.92 20.60 -8.51
N ASP A 120 1.91 20.27 -7.69
CA ASP A 120 3.34 20.44 -7.93
C ASP A 120 4.05 19.08 -8.11
N SER A 121 3.33 18.06 -8.58
CA SER A 121 3.94 16.81 -9.03
C SER A 121 4.99 17.10 -10.11
N PRO A 122 6.19 16.50 -10.04
CA PRO A 122 7.20 16.66 -11.08
C PRO A 122 6.68 16.17 -12.43
N GLU A 123 7.00 16.89 -13.52
CA GLU A 123 6.66 16.48 -14.89
C GLU A 123 7.54 15.32 -15.42
N SER A 124 8.34 14.68 -14.55
CA SER A 124 9.16 13.53 -14.92
C SER A 124 8.32 12.26 -15.06
N GLU A 125 8.82 11.27 -15.80
CA GLU A 125 8.16 9.95 -15.92
C GLU A 125 7.95 9.24 -14.56
N PHE A 126 8.78 9.59 -13.57
CA PHE A 126 8.66 9.07 -12.21
C PHE A 126 7.61 9.82 -11.39
N GLY A 127 7.49 11.15 -11.54
CA GLY A 127 6.54 11.97 -10.79
C GLY A 127 6.57 11.71 -9.28
N ASP A 128 5.40 11.50 -8.69
CA ASP A 128 5.19 11.21 -7.26
C ASP A 128 4.87 9.72 -6.98
N LYS A 129 5.35 8.77 -7.81
CA LYS A 129 5.00 7.34 -7.70
C LYS A 129 5.36 6.72 -6.34
N ASP A 130 6.52 7.08 -5.80
CA ASP A 130 7.01 6.57 -4.52
C ASP A 130 6.14 7.02 -3.33
N LYS A 131 5.51 8.20 -3.43
CA LYS A 131 4.69 8.80 -2.38
C LYS A 131 3.51 7.93 -1.97
N LEU A 132 3.00 7.07 -2.85
CA LEU A 132 1.94 6.12 -2.49
C LEU A 132 2.39 5.10 -1.46
N SER A 133 3.62 4.58 -1.59
CA SER A 133 4.18 3.64 -0.61
C SER A 133 4.38 4.30 0.76
N HIS A 134 4.81 5.56 0.79
CA HIS A 134 4.90 6.39 1.98
C HIS A 134 3.53 6.59 2.65
N PHE A 135 2.52 6.97 1.86
CA PHE A 135 1.17 7.20 2.35
C PHE A 135 0.57 5.94 2.98
N PHE A 136 0.54 4.83 2.23
CA PHE A 136 -0.05 3.59 2.72
C PHE A 136 0.74 2.94 3.85
N GLY A 137 2.07 3.03 3.84
CA GLY A 137 2.91 2.50 4.91
C GLY A 137 2.67 3.21 6.23
N ASN A 138 2.61 4.54 6.22
CA ASN A 138 2.31 5.32 7.42
C ASN A 138 0.85 5.13 7.87
N ALA A 139 -0.08 4.96 6.93
CA ALA A 139 -1.47 4.67 7.25
C ALA A 139 -1.62 3.30 7.91
N PHE A 140 -0.95 2.25 7.40
CA PHE A 140 -0.91 0.92 7.99
C PHE A 140 -0.40 0.98 9.43
N ILE A 141 0.70 1.69 9.65
CA ILE A 141 1.31 1.86 10.96
C ILE A 141 0.36 2.57 11.91
N ALA A 142 -0.23 3.68 11.49
CA ALA A 142 -1.13 4.47 12.33
C ALA A 142 -2.43 3.72 12.68
N TYR A 143 -2.97 2.98 11.71
CA TYR A 143 -4.18 2.18 11.89
C TYR A 143 -3.97 1.04 12.92
N ASN A 144 -2.86 0.30 12.80
CA ASN A 144 -2.58 -0.86 13.64
C ASN A 144 -1.93 -0.49 14.98
N PHE A 145 -1.00 0.47 14.98
CA PHE A 145 -0.13 0.76 16.12
C PHE A 145 -0.33 2.16 16.69
N GLY A 146 -1.45 2.84 16.43
CA GLY A 146 -1.69 4.25 16.77
C GLY A 146 -1.54 4.69 18.24
N ARG A 147 -1.11 3.82 19.16
CA ARG A 147 -0.69 4.13 20.54
C ARG A 147 0.81 3.91 20.83
N PHE A 148 1.58 3.35 19.90
CA PHE A 148 3.00 3.08 20.05
C PHE A 148 3.85 4.09 19.28
N ASN A 149 4.89 4.60 19.93
CA ASN A 149 5.90 5.44 19.30
C ASN A 149 6.83 4.51 18.50
N LEU A 150 6.60 4.41 17.19
CA LEU A 150 7.22 3.44 16.30
C LEU A 150 8.67 3.81 15.89
N SER A 151 9.40 4.54 16.73
CA SER A 151 10.75 5.06 16.44
C SER A 151 11.75 3.95 16.12
N ASP A 152 11.59 2.77 16.73
CA ASP A 152 12.62 1.74 16.70
C ASP A 152 12.41 0.72 15.55
N PHE A 153 11.18 0.56 15.06
CA PHE A 153 10.87 -0.35 13.94
C PHE A 153 11.07 0.33 12.58
N ILE A 154 10.81 1.64 12.51
CA ILE A 154 11.05 2.49 11.34
C ILE A 154 12.54 2.72 11.14
N GLY A 155 13.33 2.98 12.18
CA GLY A 155 14.74 3.38 12.03
C GLY A 155 15.58 2.50 11.09
N ILE A 156 15.49 1.18 11.20
CA ILE A 156 16.28 0.24 10.37
C ILE A 156 15.61 -0.05 9.02
N PHE A 157 14.27 -0.11 8.97
CA PHE A 157 13.53 -0.43 7.75
C PHE A 157 13.44 0.78 6.79
N VAL A 158 13.29 1.97 7.36
CA VAL A 158 13.19 3.25 6.64
C VAL A 158 14.57 3.75 6.22
N GLU A 159 15.65 3.67 7.03
CA GLU A 159 16.98 4.11 6.55
C GLU A 159 17.44 3.39 5.28
N ASN A 160 17.18 2.08 5.17
CA ASN A 160 17.63 1.27 4.03
C ASN A 160 16.72 1.41 2.80
N ILE A 161 15.43 1.67 2.99
CA ILE A 161 14.49 1.97 1.92
C ILE A 161 14.66 3.42 1.44
N GLU A 162 14.83 4.35 2.37
CA GLU A 162 15.10 5.76 2.09
C GLU A 162 16.40 5.94 1.33
N GLN A 163 17.49 5.22 1.64
CA GLN A 163 18.72 5.33 0.83
C GLN A 163 18.52 4.97 -0.64
N GLU A 164 17.65 4.00 -0.98
CA GLU A 164 17.36 3.66 -2.38
C GLU A 164 16.35 4.60 -3.02
N LEU A 165 15.41 5.16 -2.24
CA LEU A 165 14.56 6.28 -2.67
C LEU A 165 15.37 7.56 -2.92
N PHE A 166 16.40 7.82 -2.10
CA PHE A 166 17.32 8.96 -2.21
C PHE A 166 18.29 8.86 -3.38
N VAL A 167 18.46 7.67 -3.97
CA VAL A 167 19.21 7.52 -5.23
C VAL A 167 18.51 8.26 -6.38
N GLU A 168 17.20 8.56 -6.25
CA GLU A 168 16.42 9.31 -7.25
C GLU A 168 15.94 10.71 -6.78
N GLY A 169 16.03 11.07 -5.49
CA GLY A 169 15.75 12.45 -5.04
C GLY A 169 15.97 12.70 -3.54
N ASP A 170 16.46 13.89 -3.18
CA ASP A 170 16.79 14.30 -1.79
C ASP A 170 15.58 14.27 -0.84
N TYR A 171 15.80 14.20 0.48
CA TYR A 171 14.73 14.23 1.51
C TYR A 171 13.82 15.44 1.33
N SER A 172 12.62 15.21 0.79
CA SER A 172 11.74 16.29 0.37
C SER A 172 10.73 16.60 1.47
N PHE A 173 10.41 17.88 1.64
CA PHE A 173 9.31 18.31 2.50
C PHE A 173 7.98 17.62 2.12
N LYS A 174 7.82 17.27 0.84
CA LYS A 174 6.67 16.51 0.33
C LYS A 174 6.58 15.11 0.97
N ASP A 175 7.69 14.41 1.19
CA ASP A 175 7.70 13.10 1.86
C ASP A 175 7.18 13.18 3.29
N ILE A 176 7.64 14.19 4.03
CA ILE A 176 7.19 14.44 5.42
C ILE A 176 5.68 14.68 5.45
N LEU A 177 5.18 15.49 4.51
CA LEU A 177 3.76 15.77 4.41
C LEU A 177 2.96 14.51 4.08
N VAL A 178 3.37 13.75 3.07
CA VAL A 178 2.67 12.53 2.64
C VAL A 178 2.67 11.48 3.76
N ASN A 179 3.78 11.31 4.48
CA ASN A 179 3.84 10.47 5.67
C ASN A 179 2.81 10.93 6.72
N GLY A 180 2.70 12.24 6.95
CA GLY A 180 1.71 12.85 7.83
C GLY A 180 0.27 12.62 7.39
N LEU A 181 -0.02 12.75 6.09
CA LEU A 181 -1.33 12.50 5.50
C LEU A 181 -1.73 11.03 5.66
N GLY A 182 -0.81 10.10 5.38
CA GLY A 182 -1.00 8.67 5.58
C GLY A 182 -1.29 8.35 7.05
N LYS A 183 -0.49 8.89 7.97
CA LYS A 183 -0.73 8.75 9.41
C LYS A 183 -2.11 9.25 9.83
N LEU A 184 -2.52 10.42 9.33
CA LEU A 184 -3.81 11.00 9.64
C LEU A 184 -4.96 10.14 9.09
N TYR A 185 -4.83 9.66 7.86
CA TYR A 185 -5.79 8.74 7.24
C TYR A 185 -5.95 7.46 8.06
N GLY A 186 -4.85 6.75 8.35
CA GLY A 186 -4.87 5.51 9.12
C GLY A 186 -5.45 5.68 10.52
N TYR A 187 -5.17 6.79 11.20
CA TYR A 187 -5.77 7.10 12.50
C TYR A 187 -7.29 7.29 12.41
N ASN A 188 -7.77 8.09 11.45
CA ASN A 188 -9.18 8.41 11.31
C ASN A 188 -10.02 7.22 10.79
N LEU A 189 -9.44 6.34 9.98
CA LEU A 189 -10.09 5.11 9.51
C LEU A 189 -10.59 4.20 10.64
N ARG A 190 -9.94 4.24 11.81
CA ARG A 190 -10.36 3.48 13.00
C ARG A 190 -11.73 3.91 13.52
N SER A 191 -12.08 5.18 13.30
CA SER A 191 -13.35 5.77 13.73
C SER A 191 -14.36 5.86 12.59
N ASN A 192 -13.89 6.04 11.35
CA ASN A 192 -14.75 6.09 10.18
C ASN A 192 -14.16 5.31 9.01
N LYS A 193 -14.70 4.11 8.74
CA LYS A 193 -14.27 3.22 7.65
C LYS A 193 -14.71 3.68 6.26
N SER A 194 -15.55 4.71 6.14
CA SER A 194 -15.98 5.23 4.84
C SER A 194 -14.99 6.22 4.21
N LEU A 195 -13.94 6.60 4.95
CA LEU A 195 -12.93 7.54 4.48
C LEU A 195 -12.10 6.92 3.36
N MET A 196 -11.79 7.72 2.37
CA MET A 196 -10.99 7.34 1.20
C MET A 196 -9.60 8.01 1.24
N PRO A 197 -8.58 7.43 0.59
CA PRO A 197 -7.26 8.05 0.48
C PRO A 197 -7.29 9.50 -0.02
N SER A 198 -8.14 9.80 -1.01
CA SER A 198 -8.26 11.15 -1.59
C SER A 198 -8.75 12.20 -0.60
N ASP A 199 -9.54 11.83 0.41
CA ASP A 199 -10.00 12.74 1.47
C ASP A 199 -8.79 13.35 2.20
N PHE A 200 -7.66 12.66 2.22
CA PHE A 200 -6.43 13.09 2.88
C PHE A 200 -5.39 13.61 1.90
N LEU A 201 -5.19 12.96 0.75
CA LEU A 201 -4.25 13.44 -0.28
C LEU A 201 -4.61 14.86 -0.75
N ASN A 202 -5.91 15.18 -0.86
CA ASN A 202 -6.36 16.52 -1.22
C ASN A 202 -6.08 17.60 -0.16
N PHE A 203 -5.75 17.26 1.09
CA PHE A 203 -5.33 18.27 2.07
C PHE A 203 -4.04 18.99 1.64
N TYR A 204 -3.17 18.33 0.88
CA TYR A 204 -2.00 18.99 0.30
C TYR A 204 -2.41 20.21 -0.55
N HIS A 205 -3.43 20.04 -1.39
CA HIS A 205 -3.94 21.10 -2.24
C HIS A 205 -4.46 22.29 -1.43
N PHE A 206 -5.17 22.06 -0.32
CA PHE A 206 -5.68 23.13 0.53
C PHE A 206 -4.59 23.87 1.33
N LEU A 207 -3.51 23.19 1.72
CA LEU A 207 -2.44 23.80 2.51
C LEU A 207 -1.53 24.72 1.67
N PHE A 208 -1.42 24.47 0.37
CA PHE A 208 -0.43 25.13 -0.48
C PHE A 208 -1.01 25.91 -1.67
N MET A 209 -2.31 25.79 -1.98
CA MET A 209 -2.98 26.76 -2.85
C MET A 209 -3.07 28.11 -2.15
N ARG A 210 -2.12 29.00 -2.44
CA ARG A 210 -2.27 30.44 -2.18
C ARG A 210 -3.06 31.04 -3.33
N PHE A 211 -4.24 31.58 -3.03
CA PHE A 211 -4.98 32.47 -3.94
C PHE A 211 -4.19 33.76 -4.20
#